data_AF-A0A7J4S3V2-F1
#
_entry.id   AF-A0A7J4S3V2-F1
#
_cell.length_a   1.000
_cell.length_b   1.000
_cell.length_c   1.000
_cell.angle_alpha   90.00
_cell.angle_beta   90.00
_cell.angle_gamma   90.00
#
_symmetry.space_group_name_H-M   'P 1'
#
loop_
_entity.id
_entity.type
_entity.pdbx_description
1 polymer ?
#
loop_
_entity_poly.entity_id
_entity_poly.type
_entity_poly.pdbx_seq_one_letter_code
_entity_poly.pdbx_strand_id
1 'polypeptide(L)'
;IAVASYQNPPAFAPSMHGHFFVPYPPDGASEDEIAKRLESNSYPGIPTTAVHEAYPGHHWHLSMAKLNPSELRQSLGTSYFSEGWALYAERMMREQGFFSDLRHEMYQHEATIFRAARIVVDTSLHMGEMTWDELSEHGREFYRRRGRR
;
A
#
# COMPACT_ATOMS: atom_id res chain seq x y z
N ILE A 1 8.42 11.33 -0.97
CA ILE A 1 7.11 10.91 -0.41
C ILE A 1 7.42 9.75 0.53
N ALA A 2 7.08 9.87 1.82
CA ALA A 2 7.21 8.78 2.77
C ALA A 2 5.81 8.17 2.95
N VAL A 3 5.72 6.85 2.79
CA VAL A 3 4.49 6.08 3.03
C VAL A 3 4.72 5.20 4.25
N ALA A 4 3.65 4.89 4.97
CA ALA A 4 3.74 3.91 6.05
C ALA A 4 4.15 2.55 5.48
N SER A 5 4.97 1.79 6.20
CA SER A 5 5.46 0.50 5.75
C SER A 5 5.76 -0.44 6.91
N TYR A 6 5.58 -1.73 6.68
CA TYR A 6 5.87 -2.77 7.64
C TYR A 6 7.16 -3.51 7.30
N GLN A 7 7.98 -3.74 8.32
CA GLN A 7 9.15 -4.61 8.29
C GLN A 7 8.89 -5.83 9.16
N ASN A 8 8.97 -7.02 8.56
CA ASN A 8 8.74 -8.27 9.24
C ASN A 8 9.84 -8.62 10.26
N PRO A 9 9.55 -9.53 11.21
CA PRO A 9 10.57 -10.03 12.10
C PRO A 9 11.68 -10.73 11.31
N PRO A 10 12.96 -10.61 11.71
CA PRO A 10 14.06 -11.25 11.00
C PRO A 10 13.88 -12.78 10.99
N ALA A 11 14.00 -13.44 9.84
CA ALA A 11 13.64 -14.85 9.66
C ALA A 11 14.30 -15.78 10.69
N PHE A 12 15.62 -15.67 10.87
CA PHE A 12 16.41 -16.59 11.71
C PHE A 12 16.65 -16.12 13.15
N ALA A 13 16.17 -14.93 13.52
CA ALA A 13 16.30 -14.45 14.89
C ALA A 13 15.17 -15.04 15.76
N PRO A 14 15.37 -15.26 17.07
CA PRO A 14 14.29 -15.70 17.97
C PRO A 14 13.18 -14.64 18.13
N SER A 15 13.46 -13.37 17.83
CA SER A 15 12.51 -12.26 17.99
C SER A 15 11.32 -12.35 17.03
N MET A 16 10.09 -12.25 17.53
CA MET A 16 8.87 -12.10 16.73
C MET A 16 8.46 -10.63 16.53
N HIS A 17 9.32 -9.67 16.89
CA HIS A 17 9.02 -8.26 16.67
C HIS A 17 9.22 -7.86 15.22
N GLY A 18 8.15 -7.33 14.61
CA GLY A 18 8.21 -6.51 13.40
C GLY A 18 8.07 -5.03 13.73
N HIS A 19 8.35 -4.17 12.76
CA HIS A 19 8.27 -2.72 12.91
C HIS A 19 7.28 -2.14 11.92
N PHE A 20 6.31 -1.37 12.40
CA PHE A 20 5.42 -0.58 11.56
C PHE A 20 5.89 0.88 11.58
N PHE A 21 6.45 1.33 10.46
CA PHE A 21 6.94 2.70 10.32
C PHE A 21 5.80 3.59 9.86
N VAL A 22 5.49 4.60 10.67
CA VAL A 22 4.48 5.61 10.35
C VAL A 22 5.20 6.93 10.10
N PRO A 23 5.21 7.45 8.86
CA PRO A 23 5.86 8.72 8.56
C PRO A 23 5.09 9.86 9.23
N TYR A 24 5.82 10.77 9.86
CA TYR A 24 5.29 12.03 10.38
C TYR A 24 6.06 13.21 9.76
N PRO A 25 5.46 14.41 9.68
CA PRO A 25 6.17 15.60 9.25
C PRO A 25 7.35 15.89 10.20
N PRO A 26 8.55 16.24 9.68
CA PRO A 26 9.68 16.57 10.54
C PRO A 26 9.40 17.86 11.33
N ASP A 27 10.10 18.00 12.46
CA ASP A 27 10.03 19.22 13.26
C ASP A 27 10.41 20.45 12.42
N GLY A 28 9.59 21.49 12.49
CA GLY A 28 9.78 22.72 11.71
C GLY A 28 9.36 22.64 10.25
N ALA A 29 8.68 21.57 9.81
CA ALA A 29 8.10 21.50 8.46
C ALA A 29 7.13 22.67 8.20
N SER A 30 7.23 23.25 7.01
CA SER A 30 6.28 24.26 6.54
C SER A 30 4.89 23.66 6.32
N GLU A 31 3.86 24.52 6.33
CA GLU A 31 2.48 24.10 6.05
C GLU A 31 2.35 23.40 4.70
N ASP A 32 3.05 23.88 3.66
CA ASP A 32 3.06 23.26 2.33
C ASP A 32 3.67 21.85 2.32
N GLU A 33 4.73 21.62 3.10
CA GLU A 33 5.35 20.30 3.24
C GLU A 33 4.46 19.34 3.99
N ILE A 34 3.77 19.82 5.03
CA ILE A 34 2.78 19.04 5.78
C ILE A 34 1.63 18.67 4.84
N ALA A 35 1.07 19.64 4.11
CA ALA A 35 -0.03 19.42 3.17
C ALA A 35 0.32 18.35 2.12
N LYS A 36 1.48 18.47 1.45
CA LYS A 36 1.95 17.47 0.47
C LYS A 36 2.11 16.06 1.05
N ARG A 37 2.49 15.94 2.32
CA ARG A 37 2.59 14.63 2.99
C ARG A 37 1.22 14.04 3.28
N LEU A 38 0.28 14.88 3.72
CA LEU A 38 -1.09 14.49 4.00
C LEU A 38 -1.87 14.12 2.73
N GLU A 39 -1.51 14.64 1.55
CA GLU A 39 -2.12 14.21 0.28
C GLU A 39 -1.99 12.70 0.04
N SER A 40 -0.88 12.09 0.49
CA SER A 40 -0.61 10.64 0.33
C SER A 40 -0.82 9.82 1.62
N ASN A 41 -0.97 10.50 2.77
CA ASN A 41 -1.18 9.90 4.09
C ASN A 41 -2.38 10.54 4.80
N SER A 42 -3.49 10.71 4.07
CA SER A 42 -4.68 11.39 4.58
C SER A 42 -5.42 10.54 5.61
N TYR A 43 -6.17 11.19 6.51
CA TYR A 43 -6.99 10.49 7.52
C TYR A 43 -7.89 9.39 6.92
N PRO A 44 -8.60 9.63 5.80
CA PRO A 44 -9.40 8.59 5.17
C PRO A 44 -8.62 7.34 4.71
N GLY A 45 -7.32 7.48 4.44
CA GLY A 45 -6.48 6.38 4.01
C GLY A 45 -5.90 5.53 5.14
N ILE A 46 -5.90 6.05 6.38
CA ILE A 46 -5.29 5.36 7.52
C ILE A 46 -5.85 3.95 7.72
N PRO A 47 -7.18 3.70 7.69
CA PRO A 47 -7.70 2.35 7.93
C PRO A 47 -7.24 1.32 6.89
N THR A 48 -7.19 1.68 5.60
CA THR A 48 -6.76 0.74 4.56
C THR A 48 -5.26 0.45 4.65
N THR A 49 -4.45 1.46 4.95
CA THR A 49 -3.01 1.30 5.20
C THR A 49 -2.76 0.45 6.45
N ALA A 50 -3.50 0.67 7.54
CA ALA A 50 -3.37 -0.12 8.75
C ALA A 50 -3.71 -1.60 8.50
N VAL A 51 -4.77 -1.88 7.73
CA VAL A 51 -5.11 -3.25 7.33
C VAL A 51 -4.00 -3.87 6.46
N HIS A 52 -3.51 -3.13 5.47
CA HIS A 52 -2.48 -3.58 4.54
C HIS A 52 -1.17 -3.95 5.25
N GLU A 53 -0.67 -3.06 6.11
CA GLU A 53 0.63 -3.18 6.76
C GLU A 53 0.58 -4.05 8.03
N ALA A 54 -0.53 -4.01 8.76
CA ALA A 54 -0.64 -4.65 10.07
C ALA A 54 -1.58 -5.88 10.04
N TYR A 55 -2.80 -5.75 10.56
CA TYR A 55 -3.73 -6.86 10.74
C TYR A 55 -4.99 -6.70 9.86
N PRO A 56 -5.40 -7.73 9.11
CA PRO A 56 -4.74 -9.04 8.91
C PRO A 56 -3.73 -9.06 7.73
N GLY A 57 -3.15 -7.92 7.32
CA GLY A 57 -2.21 -7.81 6.20
C GLY A 57 -0.78 -8.31 6.49
N HIS A 58 0.22 -7.51 6.14
CA HIS A 58 1.63 -7.91 6.14
C HIS A 58 2.13 -8.42 7.48
N HIS A 59 1.84 -7.73 8.58
CA HIS A 59 2.27 -8.20 9.90
C HIS A 59 1.75 -9.58 10.22
N TRP A 60 0.45 -9.83 10.02
CA TRP A 60 -0.12 -11.15 10.27
C TRP A 60 0.50 -12.20 9.34
N HIS A 61 0.48 -11.96 8.02
CA HIS A 61 0.97 -12.93 7.03
C HIS A 61 2.44 -13.29 7.24
N LEU A 62 3.32 -12.30 7.36
CA LEU A 62 4.76 -12.55 7.43
C LEU A 62 5.18 -13.12 8.79
N SER A 63 4.46 -12.79 9.86
CA SER A 63 4.65 -13.45 11.16
C SER A 63 4.24 -14.92 11.10
N MET A 64 3.16 -15.26 10.39
CA MET A 64 2.78 -16.66 10.18
C MET A 64 3.78 -17.41 9.29
N ALA A 65 4.31 -16.76 8.24
CA ALA A 65 5.35 -17.35 7.39
C ALA A 65 6.62 -17.71 8.19
N LYS A 66 7.00 -16.88 9.15
CA LYS A 66 8.13 -17.16 10.05
C LYS A 66 7.93 -18.38 10.94
N LEU A 67 6.69 -18.69 11.33
CA LEU A 67 6.39 -19.88 12.14
C LEU A 67 6.44 -21.20 11.33
N ASN A 68 6.71 -21.13 10.02
CA ASN A 68 6.79 -22.32 9.18
C ASN A 68 7.97 -23.22 9.62
N PRO A 69 7.80 -24.54 9.75
CA PRO A 69 8.91 -25.42 10.14
C PRO A 69 10.01 -25.53 9.07
N SER A 70 9.76 -25.10 7.82
CA SER A 70 10.75 -25.11 6.75
C SER A 70 11.49 -23.78 6.70
N GLU A 71 12.81 -23.80 6.97
CA GLU A 71 13.69 -22.63 6.86
C GLU A 71 13.65 -21.99 5.47
N LEU A 72 13.49 -22.81 4.42
CA LEU A 72 13.32 -22.33 3.05
C LEU A 72 12.08 -21.44 2.93
N ARG A 73 10.94 -21.86 3.51
CA ARG A 73 9.68 -21.11 3.49
C ARG A 73 9.66 -19.93 4.46
N GLN A 74 10.52 -19.93 5.47
CA GLN A 74 10.73 -18.76 6.33
C GLN A 74 11.49 -17.64 5.60
N SER A 75 12.37 -18.01 4.66
CA SER A 75 13.36 -17.10 4.08
C SER A 75 13.08 -16.70 2.64
N LEU A 76 12.44 -17.58 1.87
CA LEU A 76 12.04 -17.31 0.50
C LEU A 76 10.56 -16.92 0.45
N GLY A 77 10.31 -15.78 -0.17
CA GLY A 77 8.97 -15.28 -0.47
C GLY A 77 8.94 -14.60 -1.83
N THR A 78 7.73 -14.30 -2.30
CA THR A 78 7.50 -13.52 -3.51
C THR A 78 6.64 -12.32 -3.17
N SER A 79 7.01 -11.16 -3.74
CA SER A 79 6.22 -9.94 -3.63
C SER A 79 4.79 -10.12 -4.16
N TYR A 80 4.59 -10.96 -5.18
CA TYR A 80 3.26 -11.24 -5.72
C TYR A 80 2.29 -11.78 -4.66
N PHE A 81 2.77 -12.71 -3.82
CA PHE A 81 1.93 -13.28 -2.78
C PHE A 81 1.81 -12.36 -1.56
N SER A 82 2.90 -11.70 -1.14
CA SER A 82 2.86 -10.80 0.02
C SER A 82 2.00 -9.57 -0.23
N GLU A 83 2.15 -8.91 -1.36
CA GLU A 83 1.33 -7.75 -1.76
C GLU A 83 -0.10 -8.19 -2.09
N GLY A 84 -0.26 -9.32 -2.79
CA GLY A 84 -1.56 -9.89 -3.09
C GLY A 84 -2.37 -10.22 -1.84
N TRP A 85 -1.71 -10.76 -0.80
CA TRP A 85 -2.33 -11.01 0.51
C TRP A 85 -2.81 -9.72 1.16
N ALA A 86 -1.96 -8.68 1.20
CA ALA A 86 -2.31 -7.41 1.81
C ALA A 86 -3.50 -6.72 1.09
N LEU A 87 -3.54 -6.79 -0.25
CA LEU A 87 -4.67 -6.31 -1.05
C LEU A 87 -5.94 -7.12 -0.84
N TYR A 88 -5.80 -8.45 -0.71
CA TYR A 88 -6.90 -9.32 -0.34
C TYR A 88 -7.45 -8.95 1.05
N ALA A 89 -6.58 -8.69 2.03
CA ALA A 89 -6.97 -8.28 3.38
C ALA A 89 -7.73 -6.95 3.37
N GLU A 90 -7.28 -5.94 2.61
CA GLU A 90 -7.98 -4.67 2.44
C GLU A 90 -9.42 -4.89 1.94
N ARG A 91 -9.57 -5.72 0.90
CA ARG A 91 -10.87 -6.08 0.33
C ARG A 91 -11.74 -6.86 1.31
N MET A 92 -11.18 -7.87 1.98
CA MET A 92 -11.90 -8.73 2.91
C MET A 92 -12.43 -7.92 4.09
N MET A 93 -11.61 -7.04 4.68
CA MET A 93 -12.04 -6.18 5.79
C MET A 93 -13.17 -5.23 5.37
N ARG A 94 -13.16 -4.71 4.13
CA ARG A 94 -14.30 -3.96 3.57
C ARG A 94 -15.56 -4.80 3.54
N GLU A 95 -15.49 -6.00 2.99
CA GLU A 95 -16.63 -6.93 2.87
C GLU A 95 -17.20 -7.35 4.24
N GLN A 96 -16.39 -7.30 5.30
CA GLN A 96 -16.81 -7.54 6.69
C GLN A 96 -17.34 -6.29 7.43
N GLY A 97 -17.39 -5.12 6.76
CA GLY A 97 -17.90 -3.88 7.36
C GLY A 97 -16.92 -3.16 8.30
N PHE A 98 -15.62 -3.43 8.18
CA PHE A 98 -14.60 -2.74 8.99
C PHE A 98 -14.53 -1.24 8.72
N PHE A 99 -14.72 -0.83 7.47
CA PHE A 99 -14.72 0.58 7.08
C PHE A 99 -16.07 1.21 7.44
N SER A 100 -16.11 1.90 8.59
CA SER A 100 -17.33 2.50 9.14
C SER A 100 -17.75 3.85 8.53
N ASP A 101 -16.92 4.42 7.64
CA ASP A 101 -17.15 5.71 6.98
C ASP A 101 -16.94 5.54 5.48
N LEU A 102 -17.85 6.08 4.67
CA LEU A 102 -17.78 6.07 3.20
C LEU A 102 -16.47 6.65 2.66
N ARG A 103 -15.84 7.58 3.38
CA ARG A 103 -14.53 8.14 3.03
C ARG A 103 -13.43 7.10 3.09
N HIS A 104 -13.48 6.18 4.07
CA HIS A 104 -12.53 5.08 4.18
C HIS A 104 -12.70 4.08 3.03
N GLU A 105 -13.94 3.71 2.71
CA GLU A 105 -14.23 2.82 1.58
C GLU A 105 -13.82 3.45 0.24
N MET A 106 -14.16 4.72 0.03
CA MET A 106 -13.78 5.46 -1.17
C MET A 106 -12.26 5.48 -1.34
N TYR A 107 -11.50 5.74 -0.28
CA TYR A 107 -10.04 5.74 -0.34
C TYR A 107 -9.49 4.34 -0.65
N GLN A 108 -10.05 3.29 -0.05
CA GLN A 108 -9.68 1.90 -0.36
C GLN A 108 -9.93 1.57 -1.84
N HIS A 109 -11.06 1.99 -2.40
CA HIS A 109 -11.35 1.82 -3.83
C HIS A 109 -10.40 2.61 -4.73
N GLU A 110 -10.11 3.85 -4.36
CA GLU A 110 -9.14 4.68 -5.07
C GLU A 110 -7.75 4.01 -5.11
N ALA A 111 -7.26 3.54 -3.96
CA ALA A 111 -6.00 2.82 -3.85
C ALA A 111 -6.01 1.53 -4.70
N THR A 112 -7.14 0.83 -4.75
CA THR A 112 -7.33 -0.36 -5.60
C THR A 112 -7.23 -0.01 -7.08
N ILE A 113 -7.92 1.04 -7.54
CA ILE A 113 -7.89 1.51 -8.93
C ILE A 113 -6.48 1.95 -9.32
N PHE A 114 -5.79 2.69 -8.44
CA PHE A 114 -4.41 3.11 -8.68
C PHE A 114 -3.48 1.91 -8.91
N ARG A 115 -3.60 0.87 -8.08
CA ARG A 115 -2.80 -0.36 -8.23
C ARG A 115 -3.19 -1.15 -9.49
N ALA A 116 -4.47 -1.20 -9.86
CA ALA A 116 -4.91 -1.80 -11.12
C ALA A 116 -4.37 -1.05 -12.35
N ALA A 117 -4.36 0.28 -12.30
CA ALA A 117 -3.78 1.11 -13.36
C ALA A 117 -2.27 0.85 -13.53
N ARG A 118 -1.53 0.60 -12.43
CA ARG A 118 -0.11 0.24 -12.50
C ARG A 118 0.11 -1.05 -13.28
N ILE A 119 -0.76 -2.05 -13.16
CA ILE A 119 -0.66 -3.29 -13.93
C ILE A 119 -0.78 -2.99 -15.43
N VAL A 120 -1.82 -2.25 -15.82
CA VAL A 120 -2.06 -1.88 -17.24
C VAL A 120 -0.87 -1.10 -17.80
N VAL A 121 -0.44 -0.06 -17.10
CA VAL A 121 0.68 0.79 -17.54
C VAL A 121 1.97 -0.02 -17.65
N ASP A 122 2.31 -0.80 -16.62
CA ASP A 122 3.54 -1.59 -16.60
C ASP A 122 3.57 -2.61 -17.75
N THR A 123 2.48 -3.35 -17.96
CA THR A 123 2.42 -4.34 -19.05
C THR A 123 2.46 -3.67 -20.41
N SER A 124 1.69 -2.60 -20.64
CA SER A 124 1.64 -1.96 -21.96
C SER A 124 2.97 -1.28 -22.34
N LEU A 125 3.69 -0.69 -21.37
CA LEU A 125 5.03 -0.17 -21.61
C LEU A 125 6.01 -1.29 -22.00
N HIS A 126 6.03 -2.39 -21.24
CA HIS A 126 6.95 -3.50 -21.50
C HIS A 126 6.64 -4.26 -22.79
N MET A 127 5.37 -4.26 -23.23
CA MET A 127 4.94 -4.84 -24.49
C MET A 127 5.10 -3.88 -25.69
N GLY A 128 5.44 -2.61 -25.45
CA GLY A 128 5.53 -1.58 -26.49
C GLY A 128 4.18 -1.12 -27.04
N GLU A 129 3.08 -1.40 -26.32
CA GLU A 129 1.71 -0.97 -26.66
C GLU A 129 1.40 0.46 -26.19
N MET A 130 2.25 1.01 -25.31
CA MET A 130 2.16 2.37 -24.82
C MET A 130 3.55 3.02 -24.86
N THR A 131 3.61 4.28 -25.30
CA THR A 131 4.82 5.11 -25.27
C THR A 131 4.92 5.91 -23.97
N TRP A 132 6.12 6.38 -23.65
CA TRP A 132 6.36 7.26 -22.49
C TRP A 132 5.59 8.58 -22.59
N ASP A 133 5.41 9.10 -23.80
CA ASP A 133 4.68 10.34 -24.04
C ASP A 133 3.18 10.15 -23.77
N GLU A 134 2.59 9.06 -24.27
CA GLU A 134 1.19 8.70 -24.01
C GLU A 134 0.95 8.48 -22.51
N LEU A 135 1.86 7.82 -21.79
CA LEU A 135 1.76 7.69 -20.34
C LEU A 135 1.79 9.06 -19.65
N SER A 136 2.72 9.93 -20.06
CA SER A 136 2.87 11.25 -19.48
C SER A 136 1.63 12.12 -19.71
N GLU A 137 0.96 11.96 -20.84
CA GLU A 137 -0.31 12.61 -21.14
C GLU A 137 -1.46 12.05 -20.29
N HIS A 138 -1.60 10.73 -20.22
CA HIS A 138 -2.61 10.05 -19.38
C HIS A 138 -2.46 10.42 -17.91
N GLY A 139 -1.24 10.44 -17.39
CA GLY A 139 -0.94 10.87 -16.01
C GLY A 139 -1.36 12.32 -15.78
N ARG A 140 -1.01 13.23 -16.69
CA ARG A 140 -1.42 14.65 -16.61
C ARG A 140 -2.94 14.82 -16.67
N GLU A 141 -3.63 14.03 -17.49
CA GLU A 141 -5.09 14.08 -17.57
C GLU A 141 -5.75 13.56 -16.28
N PHE A 142 -5.25 12.45 -15.72
CA PHE A 142 -5.70 11.90 -14.44
C PHE A 142 -5.62 12.95 -13.32
N TYR A 143 -4.48 13.62 -13.17
CA TYR A 143 -4.32 14.69 -12.17
C TYR A 143 -5.18 15.93 -12.47
N ARG A 144 -5.35 16.32 -13.74
CA ARG A 144 -6.24 17.43 -14.14
C ARG A 144 -7.70 17.17 -13.77
N ARG A 145 -8.17 15.93 -13.92
CA ARG A 145 -9.54 15.53 -13.54
C ARG A 145 -9.70 15.42 -12.02
N ARG A 146 -8.62 15.11 -11.29
CA ARG A 146 -8.59 15.05 -9.81
C ARG A 146 -8.67 16.44 -9.16
N GLY A 147 -7.96 17.44 -9.68
CA GLY A 147 -7.94 18.82 -9.13
C GLY A 147 -9.16 19.69 -9.49
N ARG A 148 -10.21 19.12 -10.08
CA ARG A 148 -11.44 19.80 -10.51
C ARG A 148 -12.65 19.52 -9.60
N ARG A 149 -12.44 18.98 -8.39
CA ARG A 149 -13.49 18.77 -7.39
C ARG A 149 -13.16 19.50 -6.11
#